data_AF-A0A924CCZ8-F1
#
_entry.id   AF-A0A924CCZ8-F1
#
_cell.length_a   1.000
_cell.length_b   1.000
_cell.length_c   1.000
_cell.angle_alpha   90.00
_cell.angle_beta   90.00
_cell.angle_gamma   90.00
#
_symmetry.space_group_name_H-M   'P 1'
#
loop_
_entity.id
_entity.type
_entity.pdbx_description
1 polymer ?
#
loop_
_entity_poly.entity_id
_entity_poly.type
_entity_poly.pdbx_seq_one_letter_code
_entity_poly.pdbx_strand_id
1 'polypeptide(L)' 'TFSTGSGIGNSGVIPLRYQYPSDELATNGVNAKAAIQSQYAGNDDINAKMWIIK' A
#
# COMPACT_ATOMS: atom_id res chain seq x y z
N THR A 1 -24.48 2.93 3.71
CA THR A 1 -23.29 2.09 3.41
C THR A 1 -22.51 2.79 2.32
N PHE A 2 -21.18 2.87 2.40
CA PHE A 2 -20.38 3.48 1.32
C PHE A 2 -20.56 2.61 0.06
N SER A 3 -21.05 3.22 -1.03
CA SER A 3 -21.19 2.53 -2.31
C SER A 3 -19.81 2.37 -2.93
N THR A 4 -19.31 1.15 -2.97
CA THR A 4 -18.05 0.80 -3.63
C THR A 4 -18.36 0.63 -5.11
N GLY A 5 -18.41 1.77 -5.82
CA GLY A 5 -18.78 1.81 -7.24
C GLY A 5 -17.90 0.92 -8.13
N SER A 6 -18.43 0.55 -9.29
CA SER A 6 -17.80 -0.36 -10.28
C SER A 6 -16.37 0.02 -10.72
N GLY A 7 -15.89 1.22 -10.42
CA GLY A 7 -14.53 1.68 -10.70
C GLY A 7 -13.46 1.20 -9.71
N ILE A 8 -13.84 0.51 -8.62
CA ILE A 8 -12.88 0.03 -7.62
C ILE A 8 -12.38 -1.37 -8.03
N GLY A 9 -11.28 -1.39 -8.79
CA GLY A 9 -10.59 -2.61 -9.26
C GLY A 9 -9.91 -3.45 -8.16
N ASN A 10 -10.15 -3.15 -6.88
CA ASN A 10 -9.63 -3.83 -5.70
C ASN A 10 -10.75 -4.64 -5.01
N SER A 11 -11.47 -5.47 -5.77
CA SER A 11 -12.57 -6.31 -5.25
C SER A 11 -13.65 -5.54 -4.47
N GLY A 12 -13.93 -4.30 -4.87
CA GLY A 12 -14.89 -3.45 -4.16
C GLY A 12 -14.42 -2.96 -2.78
N VAL A 13 -13.12 -3.08 -2.46
CA VAL A 13 -12.51 -2.55 -1.24
C VAL A 13 -11.82 -1.23 -1.53
N ILE A 14 -12.17 -0.19 -0.74
CA ILE A 14 -11.46 1.09 -0.83
C ILE A 14 -10.05 0.89 -0.28
N PRO A 15 -8.99 1.17 -1.06
CA PRO A 15 -7.62 1.05 -0.58
C PRO A 15 -7.35 2.01 0.58
N LEU A 16 -6.53 1.58 1.52
CA LEU A 16 -6.18 2.38 2.70
C LEU A 16 -4.93 3.23 2.47
N ARG A 17 -4.15 2.91 1.43
CA ARG A 17 -2.91 3.60 1.06
C ARG A 17 -2.55 3.34 -0.40
N TYR A 18 -1.51 4.03 -0.85
CA TYR A 18 -0.83 3.76 -2.13
C TYR A 18 0.44 2.95 -1.89
N GLN A 19 0.80 2.11 -2.86
CA GLN A 19 2.09 1.42 -2.90
C GLN A 19 3.24 2.40 -3.14
N TYR A 20 4.46 1.97 -2.82
CA TYR A 20 5.64 2.75 -3.18
C TYR A 20 5.78 2.84 -4.72
N PRO A 21 6.25 3.96 -5.26
CA PRO A 21 6.53 4.08 -6.69
C PRO A 21 7.54 3.03 -7.17
N SER A 22 7.38 2.53 -8.40
CA SER A 22 8.32 1.57 -8.99
C SER A 22 9.75 2.10 -9.06
N ASP A 23 9.90 3.42 -9.26
CA ASP A 23 11.20 4.06 -9.36
C ASP A 23 11.97 4.00 -8.03
N GLU A 24 11.29 4.09 -6.88
CA GLU A 24 11.91 3.93 -5.57
C GLU A 24 12.46 2.50 -5.37
N LEU A 25 11.82 1.50 -5.97
CA LEU A 25 12.32 0.13 -5.93
C LEU A 25 13.58 -0.05 -6.79
N ALA A 26 13.73 0.73 -7.87
CA ALA A 26 14.85 0.68 -8.79
C ALA A 26 16.05 1.53 -8.35
N THR A 27 15.81 2.75 -7.88
CA THR A 27 16.87 3.72 -7.55
C THR A 27 17.19 3.75 -6.05
N ASN A 28 16.23 3.39 -5.19
CA ASN A 28 16.33 3.48 -3.73
C ASN A 28 15.94 2.18 -3.01
N GLY A 29 16.15 1.04 -3.68
CA GLY A 29 15.57 -0.25 -3.29
C GLY A 29 15.92 -0.71 -1.87
N VAL A 30 17.08 -0.32 -1.32
CA VAL A 30 17.47 -0.65 0.07
C VAL A 30 16.55 0.02 1.08
N ASN A 31 16.34 1.33 0.96
CA ASN A 31 15.52 2.09 1.88
C ASN A 31 14.03 1.76 1.69
N ALA A 32 13.59 1.58 0.45
CA ALA A 32 12.23 1.15 0.15
C ALA A 32 11.90 -0.21 0.80
N LYS A 33 12.78 -1.21 0.64
CA LYS A 33 12.60 -2.53 1.28
C LYS A 33 12.60 -2.45 2.81
N ALA A 34 13.49 -1.65 3.41
CA ALA A 34 13.52 -1.46 4.86
C ALA A 34 12.23 -0.81 5.38
N ALA A 35 11.69 0.17 4.65
CA ALA A 35 10.43 0.82 4.99
C ALA A 35 9.23 -0.14 4.86
N ILE A 36 9.17 -0.94 3.79
CA ILE A 36 8.12 -1.95 3.59
C ILE A 36 8.20 -3.05 4.66
N GLN A 37 9.42 -3.48 5.02
CA GLN A 37 9.63 -4.47 6.07
C GLN A 37 9.14 -3.98 7.44
N SER A 38 9.48 -2.74 7.81
CA SER A 38 9.11 -2.17 9.11
C SER A 38 7.63 -1.85 9.24
N GLN A 39 6.96 -1.43 8.16
CA GLN A 39 5.56 -1.01 8.21
C GLN A 39 4.58 -2.15 7.91
N TYR A 40 4.96 -3.06 7.00
CA TYR A 40 4.02 -4.02 6.41
C TYR A 40 4.58 -5.45 6.33
N ALA A 41 5.62 -5.76 7.14
CA ALA A 41 6.24 -7.09 7.20
C ALA A 41 6.71 -7.62 5.83
N GLY A 42 7.12 -6.71 4.94
CA GLY A 42 7.66 -7.06 3.62
C GLY A 42 6.62 -7.08 2.50
N ASN A 43 5.33 -6.89 2.80
CA ASN A 43 4.26 -6.90 1.80
C ASN A 43 3.70 -5.49 1.55
N ASP A 44 4.01 -4.90 0.39
CA ASP A 44 3.52 -3.57 0.00
C ASP A 44 2.09 -3.66 -0.54
N ASP A 45 1.10 -3.84 0.34
CA ASP A 45 -0.32 -3.99 0.00
C ASP A 45 -1.07 -2.64 0.12
N ILE A 46 -1.95 -2.35 -0.84
CA ILE A 46 -2.83 -1.16 -0.83
C ILE A 46 -3.88 -1.20 0.28
N ASN A 47 -4.17 -2.39 0.81
CA ASN A 47 -5.11 -2.64 1.90
C ASN A 47 -4.43 -2.69 3.28
N ALA A 48 -3.11 -2.52 3.36
CA ALA A 48 -2.41 -2.50 4.63
C ALA A 48 -2.68 -1.21 5.42
N LYS A 49 -2.93 -1.34 6.73
CA LYS A 49 -3.17 -0.19 7.62
C LYS A 49 -1.85 0.52 7.93
N MET A 50 -1.81 1.83 7.68
CA MET A 50 -0.71 2.70 8.12
C MET A 50 -0.79 2.93 9.63
N TRP A 51 0.33 3.37 10.24
CA TRP A 51 0.40 3.64 11.68
C TRP A 51 -0.72 4.57 12.19
N ILE A 52 -1.03 5.62 11.42
CA ILE A 52 -2.04 6.63 11.77
C ILE A 52 -3.50 6.11 11.79
N ILE A 53 -3.76 4.94 11.23
CA ILE A 53 -5.11 4.33 11.10
C ILE A 53 -5.15 2.90 11.68
N LYS A 54 -4.21 2.57 12.56
CA LYS A 54 -4.12 1.25 13.19
C LYS A 54 -5.13 1.07 14.31
#